data_AF-A0A643JYX0-F1
#
_entry.id   AF-A0A643JYX0-F1
#
_cell.length_a   1.000
_cell.length_b   1.000
_cell.length_c   1.000
_cell.angle_alpha   90.00
_cell.angle_beta   90.00
_cell.angle_gamma   90.00
#
_symmetry.space_group_name_H-M   'P 1'
#
loop_
_entity.id
_entity.type
_entity.pdbx_description
1 polymer ?
#
loop_
_entity_poly.entity_id
_entity_poly.type
_entity_poly.pdbx_seq_one_letter_code
_entity_poly.pdbx_strand_id
1 'polypeptide(L)'
;MTDRNIRLESAEKRAVEDQEVEIVERKGIGHPDSICDGIAESVSRALSNLYLERVGKVLHYNTDETQLVAGTAAPAFGGGEVIEPIYLLIVGRATKEYDGKKLPVDSAALRAAREYLNENIPELDVGTDIIVDVKLGEGSGDLQDVFGEETQEVPMANDTSFGVGHAPLTETEQIVLEAERALNGARYGDDHPELGQDIKLMGKREGDVIDVTVAAAMVDSYIDDIDDYIAAVDDVREFVTELAGEYTDREVNVEVNTADDYEEGSIYLTTTGTSAEQGDDGSVGRGNRANGLITPNRPMSMEATSGKNPVNHIGKIYNLLSTHIAETVVAEVDGIRDLQVRLLSQIGRPIDEPHVADAKVITEDGVTVADIEAEVVEIIDRELANVTDITRRTIEGELSTF
;
A
#
# COMPACT_ATOMS: atom_id res chain seq x y z
N MET A 1 -2.96 16.99 29.57
CA MET A 1 -1.85 16.52 28.74
C MET A 1 -1.36 15.25 29.40
N THR A 2 -1.61 14.12 28.75
CA THR A 2 -0.99 12.83 29.08
C THR A 2 0.51 12.96 28.81
N ASP A 3 1.37 12.49 29.71
CA ASP A 3 2.83 12.51 29.50
C ASP A 3 3.22 11.39 28.50
N ARG A 4 2.96 11.59 27.20
CA ARG A 4 3.36 10.63 26.15
C ARG A 4 4.89 10.63 25.99
N ASN A 5 5.48 9.44 25.75
CA ASN A 5 6.93 9.30 25.59
C ASN A 5 7.38 9.68 24.16
N ILE A 6 7.36 10.98 23.88
CA ILE A 6 7.80 11.55 22.59
C ILE A 6 9.28 11.92 22.68
N ARG A 7 10.06 11.54 21.67
CA ARG A 7 11.49 11.85 21.53
C ARG A 7 11.73 12.46 20.16
N LEU A 8 12.28 13.67 20.13
CA LEU A 8 12.79 14.28 18.91
C LEU A 8 14.31 14.36 18.99
N GLU A 9 14.98 13.84 17.98
CA GLU A 9 16.43 13.85 17.90
C GLU A 9 16.89 14.18 16.48
N SER A 10 18.05 14.82 16.35
CA SER A 10 18.70 14.99 15.05
C SER A 10 19.10 13.61 14.49
N ALA A 11 18.92 13.39 13.19
CA ALA A 11 19.41 12.18 12.54
C ALA A 11 20.93 12.24 12.33
N GLU A 12 21.62 11.12 12.55
CA GLU A 12 23.08 11.01 12.35
C GLU A 12 23.49 10.83 10.88
N LYS A 13 22.51 10.67 9.99
CA LYS A 13 22.69 10.41 8.55
C LYS A 13 22.34 11.66 7.73
N ARG A 14 22.72 11.65 6.45
CA ARG A 14 22.26 12.64 5.46
C ARG A 14 20.80 12.38 5.08
N ALA A 15 20.10 13.42 4.65
CA ALA A 15 18.78 13.29 4.06
C ALA A 15 18.86 12.36 2.86
N VAL A 16 17.81 11.59 2.57
CA VAL A 16 17.83 10.64 1.44
C VAL A 16 18.13 11.35 0.12
N GLU A 17 17.58 12.55 -0.06
CA GLU A 17 17.83 13.46 -1.18
C GLU A 17 19.33 13.77 -1.40
N ASP A 18 20.14 13.75 -0.34
CA ASP A 18 21.60 14.05 -0.36
C ASP A 18 22.49 12.80 -0.46
N GLN A 19 21.88 11.62 -0.56
CA GLN A 19 22.61 10.37 -0.74
C GLN A 19 23.00 10.21 -2.20
N GLU A 20 24.17 9.60 -2.42
CA GLU A 20 24.69 9.33 -3.77
C GLU A 20 23.78 8.37 -4.54
N VAL A 21 23.23 7.38 -3.84
CA VAL A 21 22.38 6.33 -4.45
C VAL A 21 21.07 6.26 -3.70
N GLU A 22 19.97 6.28 -4.44
CA GLU A 22 18.62 6.06 -3.94
C GLU A 22 17.87 5.06 -4.82
N ILE A 23 17.11 4.17 -4.18
CA ILE A 23 16.29 3.17 -4.87
C ILE A 23 14.87 3.26 -4.30
N VAL A 24 13.88 3.27 -5.19
CA VAL A 24 12.47 3.31 -4.86
C VAL A 24 11.72 2.34 -5.76
N GLU A 25 10.85 1.50 -5.20
CA GLU A 25 9.92 0.66 -5.95
C GLU A 25 8.48 1.05 -5.65
N ARG A 26 7.62 0.89 -6.64
CA ARG A 26 6.18 0.77 -6.44
C ARG A 26 5.62 -0.35 -7.30
N LYS A 27 4.84 -1.21 -6.67
CA LYS A 27 4.02 -2.24 -7.33
C LYS A 27 2.60 -1.71 -7.46
N GLY A 28 2.14 -1.54 -8.69
CA GLY A 28 0.83 -0.98 -9.00
C GLY A 28 -0.32 -1.93 -8.70
N ILE A 29 -1.54 -1.47 -8.93
CA ILE A 29 -2.74 -2.13 -8.39
C ILE A 29 -3.01 -3.53 -8.97
N GLY A 30 -2.58 -3.79 -10.21
CA GLY A 30 -2.68 -5.09 -10.86
C GLY A 30 -1.50 -6.03 -10.61
N HIS A 31 -0.46 -5.58 -9.90
CA HIS A 31 0.63 -6.48 -9.51
C HIS A 31 0.10 -7.54 -8.51
N PRO A 32 0.46 -8.84 -8.63
CA PRO A 32 -0.08 -9.92 -7.81
C PRO A 32 -0.05 -9.67 -6.28
N ASP A 33 1.07 -9.16 -5.76
CA ASP A 33 1.16 -8.77 -4.33
C ASP A 33 0.18 -7.65 -3.95
N SER A 34 0.02 -6.63 -4.80
CA SER A 34 -0.88 -5.50 -4.57
C SER A 34 -2.36 -5.90 -4.69
N ILE A 35 -2.69 -6.84 -5.59
CA ILE A 35 -4.01 -7.47 -5.64
C ILE A 35 -4.32 -8.14 -4.30
N CYS A 36 -3.38 -8.89 -3.72
CA CYS A 36 -3.54 -9.50 -2.41
C CYS A 36 -3.76 -8.47 -1.29
N ASP A 37 -2.96 -7.40 -1.26
CA ASP A 37 -3.09 -6.31 -0.29
C ASP A 37 -4.45 -5.59 -0.44
N GLY A 38 -4.84 -5.22 -1.65
CA GLY A 38 -6.10 -4.55 -1.94
C GLY A 38 -7.33 -5.39 -1.60
N ILE A 39 -7.31 -6.69 -1.88
CA ILE A 39 -8.37 -7.61 -1.48
C ILE A 39 -8.41 -7.77 0.04
N ALA A 40 -7.27 -7.98 0.69
CA ALA A 40 -7.21 -8.11 2.14
C ALA A 40 -7.80 -6.86 2.83
N GLU A 41 -7.46 -5.66 2.35
CA GLU A 41 -8.01 -4.43 2.90
C GLU A 41 -9.50 -4.24 2.61
N SER A 42 -9.95 -4.57 1.40
CA SER A 42 -11.37 -4.52 1.03
C SER A 42 -12.20 -5.47 1.89
N VAL A 43 -11.69 -6.68 2.16
CA VAL A 43 -12.31 -7.63 3.10
C VAL A 43 -12.34 -7.05 4.52
N SER A 44 -11.24 -6.48 5.01
CA SER A 44 -11.18 -5.81 6.32
C SER A 44 -12.27 -4.74 6.46
N ARG A 45 -12.39 -3.85 5.47
CA ARG A 45 -13.42 -2.81 5.43
C ARG A 45 -14.84 -3.39 5.40
N ALA A 46 -15.07 -4.42 4.59
CA ALA A 46 -16.37 -5.08 4.52
C ALA A 46 -16.76 -5.76 5.84
N LEU A 47 -15.81 -6.38 6.53
CA LEU A 47 -16.04 -7.00 7.85
C LEU A 47 -16.28 -5.94 8.93
N SER A 48 -15.50 -4.86 8.96
CA SER A 48 -15.75 -3.73 9.87
C SER A 48 -17.17 -3.19 9.72
N ASN A 49 -17.60 -2.92 8.48
CA ASN A 49 -18.94 -2.40 8.21
C ASN A 49 -20.04 -3.41 8.54
N LEU A 50 -19.84 -4.71 8.26
CA LEU A 50 -20.76 -5.76 8.66
C LEU A 50 -20.94 -5.79 10.19
N TYR A 51 -19.86 -5.69 10.96
CA TYR A 51 -19.92 -5.71 12.42
C TYR A 51 -20.60 -4.44 12.97
N LEU A 52 -20.26 -3.26 12.44
CA LEU A 52 -20.94 -2.01 12.81
C LEU A 52 -22.45 -2.07 12.53
N GLU A 53 -22.86 -2.57 11.35
CA GLU A 53 -24.28 -2.70 10.98
C GLU A 53 -25.04 -3.69 11.89
N ARG A 54 -24.43 -4.85 12.19
CA ARG A 54 -25.14 -5.96 12.85
C ARG A 54 -25.09 -5.93 14.37
N VAL A 55 -24.01 -5.39 14.94
CA VAL A 55 -23.77 -5.42 16.38
C VAL A 55 -23.30 -4.08 16.95
N GLY A 56 -23.15 -3.03 16.14
CA GLY A 56 -22.87 -1.67 16.60
C GLY A 56 -21.41 -1.39 16.96
N LYS A 57 -20.51 -2.36 16.78
CA LYS A 57 -19.07 -2.23 17.03
C LYS A 57 -18.29 -3.17 16.13
N VAL A 58 -17.03 -2.85 15.85
CA VAL A 58 -16.13 -3.74 15.11
C VAL A 58 -15.67 -4.88 16.03
N LEU A 59 -15.81 -6.12 15.57
CA LEU A 59 -15.36 -7.32 16.30
C LEU A 59 -13.95 -7.73 15.86
N HIS A 60 -13.34 -8.67 16.59
CA HIS A 60 -12.03 -9.22 16.25
C HIS A 60 -12.05 -9.92 14.88
N TYR A 61 -11.11 -9.53 14.02
CA TYR A 61 -10.71 -10.24 12.81
C TYR A 61 -9.29 -9.82 12.42
N ASN A 62 -8.61 -10.62 11.59
CA ASN A 62 -7.40 -10.26 10.85
C ASN A 62 -7.39 -11.12 9.57
N THR A 63 -7.34 -10.49 8.40
CA THR A 63 -7.44 -11.14 7.08
C THR A 63 -6.21 -10.83 6.21
N ASP A 64 -5.07 -10.65 6.85
CA ASP A 64 -3.80 -10.16 6.31
C ASP A 64 -2.87 -11.28 5.81
N GLU A 65 -3.43 -12.40 5.38
CA GLU A 65 -2.68 -13.62 5.01
C GLU A 65 -3.08 -14.15 3.62
N THR A 66 -3.75 -13.34 2.80
CA THR A 66 -4.25 -13.72 1.47
C THR A 66 -3.10 -14.14 0.53
N GLN A 67 -3.31 -15.24 -0.19
CA GLN A 67 -2.37 -15.82 -1.16
C GLN A 67 -3.01 -15.91 -2.54
N LEU A 68 -2.28 -15.52 -3.57
CA LEU A 68 -2.64 -15.65 -4.97
C LEU A 68 -1.65 -16.61 -5.62
N VAL A 69 -2.17 -17.63 -6.29
CA VAL A 69 -1.42 -18.58 -7.11
C VAL A 69 -1.72 -18.28 -8.56
N ALA A 70 -0.67 -18.12 -9.35
CA ALA A 70 -0.77 -17.75 -10.74
C ALA A 70 -1.51 -18.80 -11.57
N GLY A 71 -2.18 -18.32 -12.62
CA GLY A 71 -2.80 -19.14 -13.65
C GLY A 71 -1.83 -19.50 -14.79
N THR A 72 -2.40 -19.79 -15.94
CA THR A 72 -1.68 -19.83 -17.22
C THR A 72 -2.58 -19.24 -18.30
N ALA A 73 -2.07 -18.31 -19.08
CA ALA A 73 -2.76 -17.73 -20.24
C ALA A 73 -2.00 -17.99 -21.54
N ALA A 74 -2.71 -17.81 -22.65
CA ALA A 74 -2.17 -17.77 -23.99
C ALA A 74 -2.49 -16.41 -24.64
N PRO A 75 -1.78 -15.32 -24.26
CA PRO A 75 -2.00 -14.01 -24.84
C PRO A 75 -1.73 -14.00 -26.34
N ALA A 76 -2.53 -13.26 -27.09
CA ALA A 76 -2.39 -13.12 -28.54
C ALA A 76 -2.96 -11.79 -29.02
N PHE A 77 -2.32 -11.18 -30.02
CA PHE A 77 -2.82 -9.96 -30.63
C PHE A 77 -4.29 -10.09 -31.08
N GLY A 78 -5.11 -9.10 -30.74
CA GLY A 78 -6.55 -9.08 -30.96
C GLY A 78 -7.37 -9.95 -30.01
N GLY A 79 -6.75 -10.54 -28.98
CA GLY A 79 -7.41 -11.30 -27.92
C GLY A 79 -6.84 -12.71 -27.73
N GLY A 80 -6.37 -13.00 -26.52
CA GLY A 80 -5.95 -14.32 -26.05
C GLY A 80 -7.02 -15.06 -25.25
N GLU A 81 -6.59 -16.06 -24.48
CA GLU A 81 -7.45 -16.77 -23.53
C GLU A 81 -6.68 -17.20 -22.27
N VAL A 82 -7.37 -17.19 -21.13
CA VAL A 82 -6.89 -17.82 -19.89
C VAL A 82 -7.11 -19.33 -20.00
N ILE A 83 -6.04 -20.11 -19.86
CA ILE A 83 -6.02 -21.57 -19.98
C ILE A 83 -6.26 -22.24 -18.62
N GLU A 84 -5.55 -21.78 -17.59
CA GLU A 84 -5.70 -22.21 -16.21
C GLU A 84 -6.00 -20.98 -15.34
N PRO A 85 -7.08 -20.98 -14.54
CA PRO A 85 -7.46 -19.81 -13.78
C PRO A 85 -6.47 -19.53 -12.64
N ILE A 86 -6.32 -18.26 -12.32
CA ILE A 86 -5.70 -17.78 -11.08
C ILE A 86 -6.46 -18.38 -9.89
N TYR A 87 -5.75 -18.76 -8.83
CA TYR A 87 -6.39 -19.20 -7.59
C TYR A 87 -6.04 -18.26 -6.43
N LEU A 88 -7.06 -17.65 -5.84
CA LEU A 88 -6.92 -16.75 -4.71
C LEU A 88 -7.53 -17.38 -3.45
N LEU A 89 -6.73 -17.45 -2.38
CA LEU A 89 -7.14 -17.95 -1.08
C LEU A 89 -7.04 -16.86 -0.02
N ILE A 90 -8.19 -16.42 0.47
CA ILE A 90 -8.30 -15.50 1.60
C ILE A 90 -8.34 -16.31 2.90
N VAL A 91 -7.34 -16.12 3.75
CA VAL A 91 -7.21 -16.77 5.06
C VAL A 91 -7.04 -15.74 6.17
N GLY A 92 -7.22 -16.20 7.41
CA GLY A 92 -7.13 -15.34 8.58
C GLY A 92 -8.07 -15.78 9.69
N ARG A 93 -8.41 -14.83 10.56
CA ARG A 93 -9.32 -14.98 11.69
C ARG A 93 -10.47 -13.99 11.58
N ALA A 94 -11.69 -14.40 11.92
CA ALA A 94 -12.83 -13.49 12.02
C ALA A 94 -13.89 -14.04 12.96
N THR A 95 -14.62 -13.14 13.63
CA THR A 95 -15.71 -13.51 14.54
C THR A 95 -16.96 -13.88 13.74
N LYS A 96 -17.34 -15.17 13.73
CA LYS A 96 -18.47 -15.68 12.92
C LYS A 96 -19.79 -15.77 13.70
N GLU A 97 -19.74 -15.78 15.02
CA GLU A 97 -20.91 -15.75 15.89
C GLU A 97 -20.70 -14.74 17.02
N TYR A 98 -21.74 -13.97 17.33
CA TYR A 98 -21.74 -12.99 18.43
C TYR A 98 -23.11 -12.97 19.08
N ASP A 99 -23.19 -13.13 20.41
CA ASP A 99 -24.44 -13.22 21.18
C ASP A 99 -25.48 -14.20 20.59
N GLY A 100 -25.01 -15.38 20.15
CA GLY A 100 -25.86 -16.42 19.54
C GLY A 100 -26.35 -16.11 18.13
N LYS A 101 -25.91 -15.00 17.53
CA LYS A 101 -26.22 -14.63 16.13
C LYS A 101 -25.05 -15.00 15.22
N LYS A 102 -25.35 -15.78 14.19
CA LYS A 102 -24.39 -16.08 13.12
C LYS A 102 -24.26 -14.90 12.16
N LEU A 103 -23.03 -14.55 11.82
CA LEU A 103 -22.68 -13.45 10.94
C LEU A 103 -22.17 -14.02 9.60
N PRO A 104 -22.57 -13.44 8.45
CA PRO A 104 -22.20 -13.94 7.13
C PRO A 104 -20.77 -13.51 6.72
N VAL A 105 -19.79 -13.80 7.57
CA VAL A 105 -18.40 -13.35 7.43
C VAL A 105 -17.78 -13.83 6.12
N ASP A 106 -17.80 -15.13 5.86
CA ASP A 106 -17.15 -15.70 4.68
C ASP A 106 -17.83 -15.20 3.39
N SER A 107 -19.15 -15.01 3.41
CA SER A 107 -19.90 -14.45 2.28
C SER A 107 -19.58 -12.96 2.06
N ALA A 108 -19.39 -12.19 3.14
CA ALA A 108 -18.99 -10.79 3.05
C ALA A 108 -17.57 -10.64 2.50
N ALA A 109 -16.63 -11.47 2.95
CA ALA A 109 -15.27 -11.51 2.44
C ALA A 109 -15.22 -11.89 0.95
N LEU A 110 -15.93 -12.96 0.57
CA LEU A 110 -16.01 -13.39 -0.83
C LEU A 110 -16.59 -12.30 -1.73
N ARG A 111 -17.65 -11.63 -1.29
CA ARG A 111 -18.25 -10.53 -2.05
C ARG A 111 -17.29 -9.36 -2.20
N ALA A 112 -16.64 -8.91 -1.12
CA ALA A 112 -15.71 -7.79 -1.14
C ALA A 112 -14.50 -8.05 -2.07
N ALA A 113 -13.96 -9.28 -2.05
CA ALA A 113 -12.88 -9.66 -2.94
C ALA A 113 -13.29 -9.62 -4.42
N ARG A 114 -14.50 -10.10 -4.73
CA ARG A 114 -15.04 -10.05 -6.09
C ARG A 114 -15.32 -8.62 -6.55
N GLU A 115 -15.90 -7.79 -5.68
CA GLU A 115 -16.14 -6.37 -5.95
C GLU A 115 -14.81 -5.66 -6.25
N TYR A 116 -13.78 -5.87 -5.42
CA TYR A 116 -12.45 -5.32 -5.65
C TYR A 116 -11.86 -5.72 -7.01
N LEU A 117 -11.90 -7.01 -7.36
CA LEU A 117 -11.36 -7.48 -8.64
C LEU A 117 -12.10 -6.87 -9.84
N ASN A 118 -13.44 -6.85 -9.82
CA ASN A 118 -14.22 -6.25 -10.91
C ASN A 118 -14.00 -4.74 -11.04
N GLU A 119 -13.71 -4.04 -9.94
CA GLU A 119 -13.46 -2.60 -9.96
C GLU A 119 -12.05 -2.25 -10.43
N ASN A 120 -11.04 -3.09 -10.14
CA ASN A 120 -9.63 -2.73 -10.31
C ASN A 120 -8.93 -3.50 -11.44
N ILE A 121 -9.47 -4.63 -11.90
CA ILE A 121 -8.91 -5.43 -13.00
C ILE A 121 -10.05 -5.76 -13.98
N PRO A 122 -10.52 -4.78 -14.78
CA PRO A 122 -11.75 -4.90 -15.56
C PRO A 122 -11.73 -6.02 -16.62
N GLU A 123 -10.55 -6.39 -17.11
CA GLU A 123 -10.38 -7.42 -18.13
C GLU A 123 -10.28 -8.85 -17.55
N LEU A 124 -10.31 -9.00 -16.22
CA LEU A 124 -10.31 -10.30 -15.54
C LEU A 124 -11.73 -10.74 -15.20
N ASP A 125 -12.21 -11.86 -15.78
CA ASP A 125 -13.54 -12.38 -15.48
C ASP A 125 -13.58 -13.21 -14.17
N VAL A 126 -14.24 -12.66 -13.17
CA VAL A 126 -14.33 -13.25 -11.83
C VAL A 126 -15.27 -14.46 -11.81
N GLY A 127 -14.67 -15.65 -11.77
CA GLY A 127 -15.35 -16.94 -11.69
C GLY A 127 -14.98 -17.91 -12.82
N THR A 128 -14.31 -17.40 -13.85
CA THR A 128 -13.78 -18.15 -15.00
C THR A 128 -12.26 -18.02 -15.05
N ASP A 129 -11.72 -16.81 -14.99
CA ASP A 129 -10.29 -16.51 -15.06
C ASP A 129 -9.62 -16.54 -13.68
N ILE A 130 -10.41 -16.33 -12.62
CA ILE A 130 -9.96 -16.42 -11.23
C ILE A 130 -10.98 -17.15 -10.35
N ILE A 131 -10.46 -18.07 -9.52
CA ILE A 131 -11.20 -18.77 -8.48
C ILE A 131 -10.87 -18.13 -7.13
N VAL A 132 -11.88 -17.55 -6.49
CA VAL A 132 -11.76 -16.95 -5.16
C VAL A 132 -12.32 -17.90 -4.09
N ASP A 133 -11.47 -18.29 -3.14
CA ASP A 133 -11.80 -19.13 -1.98
C ASP A 133 -11.55 -18.38 -0.65
N VAL A 134 -12.34 -18.71 0.36
CA VAL A 134 -12.29 -18.07 1.69
C VAL A 134 -12.23 -19.14 2.78
N LYS A 135 -11.16 -19.13 3.57
CA LYS A 135 -10.92 -20.05 4.70
C LYS A 135 -10.58 -19.30 5.98
N LEU A 136 -11.52 -18.47 6.44
CA LEU A 136 -11.40 -17.76 7.71
C LEU A 136 -11.66 -18.70 8.89
N GLY A 137 -10.72 -18.77 9.83
CA GLY A 137 -10.92 -19.43 11.13
C GLY A 137 -11.57 -18.50 12.15
N GLU A 138 -12.05 -19.05 13.27
CA GLU A 138 -12.41 -18.23 14.44
C GLU A 138 -11.15 -17.87 15.24
N GLY A 139 -11.09 -16.65 15.77
CA GLY A 139 -10.00 -16.21 16.65
C GLY A 139 -10.00 -16.98 17.98
N SER A 140 -8.85 -17.06 18.65
CA SER A 140 -8.76 -17.61 20.01
C SER A 140 -9.47 -16.68 20.99
N GLY A 141 -10.28 -17.23 21.91
CA GLY A 141 -11.05 -16.47 22.91
C GLY A 141 -10.21 -15.47 23.71
N ASP A 142 -8.94 -15.80 23.99
CA ASP A 142 -8.02 -14.94 24.76
C ASP A 142 -7.75 -13.56 24.09
N LEU A 143 -7.86 -13.45 22.76
CA LEU A 143 -7.70 -12.18 22.03
C LEU A 143 -9.03 -11.41 21.90
N GLN A 144 -10.17 -12.06 22.12
CA GLN A 144 -11.47 -11.37 22.16
C GLN A 144 -11.58 -10.50 23.42
N ASP A 145 -10.96 -10.92 24.53
CA ASP A 145 -10.96 -10.17 25.79
C ASP A 145 -10.11 -8.89 25.74
N VAL A 146 -9.13 -8.80 24.82
CA VAL A 146 -8.30 -7.60 24.61
C VAL A 146 -9.02 -6.53 23.78
N PHE A 147 -10.14 -6.87 23.12
CA PHE A 147 -10.97 -5.92 22.37
C PHE A 147 -11.82 -4.98 23.26
N GLY A 148 -11.61 -5.00 24.57
CA GLY A 148 -12.09 -3.99 25.51
C GLY A 148 -13.56 -4.13 25.89
N GLU A 149 -13.88 -3.73 27.13
CA GLU A 149 -15.27 -3.52 27.59
C GLU A 149 -15.83 -2.23 26.95
N GLU A 150 -17.16 -2.10 26.89
CA GLU A 150 -17.88 -0.91 26.35
C GLU A 150 -17.51 0.43 27.02
N THR A 151 -16.67 0.40 28.06
CA THR A 151 -16.30 1.53 28.92
C THR A 151 -14.96 2.19 28.54
N GLN A 152 -14.19 1.61 27.61
CA GLN A 152 -12.86 2.12 27.25
C GLN A 152 -12.89 2.98 25.98
N GLU A 153 -12.57 4.27 26.10
CA GLU A 153 -12.63 5.26 25.00
C GLU A 153 -11.50 5.07 23.97
N VAL A 154 -10.34 4.57 24.41
CA VAL A 154 -9.19 4.25 23.54
C VAL A 154 -8.87 2.73 23.62
N PRO A 155 -8.76 2.03 22.48
CA PRO A 155 -8.43 0.61 22.45
C PRO A 155 -7.06 0.29 23.04
N MET A 156 -6.90 -0.95 23.50
CA MET A 156 -5.60 -1.49 23.94
C MET A 156 -4.88 -2.17 22.78
N ALA A 157 -3.57 -1.96 22.68
CA ALA A 157 -2.70 -2.60 21.70
C ALA A 157 -2.83 -4.13 21.76
N ASN A 158 -3.13 -4.75 20.61
CA ASN A 158 -3.22 -6.20 20.47
C ASN A 158 -1.87 -6.92 20.50
N ASP A 159 -0.79 -6.22 20.19
CA ASP A 159 0.56 -6.75 20.04
C ASP A 159 1.63 -5.71 20.41
N THR A 160 2.88 -6.17 20.54
CA THR A 160 4.09 -5.35 20.65
C THR A 160 4.75 -5.27 19.27
N SER A 161 4.32 -4.29 18.49
CA SER A 161 4.78 -4.05 17.12
C SER A 161 5.17 -2.58 16.92
N PHE A 162 5.63 -2.23 15.74
CA PHE A 162 6.01 -0.86 15.41
C PHE A 162 5.55 -0.43 14.01
N GLY A 163 5.28 0.86 13.88
CA GLY A 163 5.03 1.53 12.61
C GLY A 163 6.12 2.53 12.28
N VAL A 164 6.38 2.72 10.99
CA VAL A 164 7.37 3.68 10.49
C VAL A 164 6.78 4.48 9.35
N GLY A 165 6.92 5.80 9.43
CA GLY A 165 6.52 6.75 8.41
C GLY A 165 7.60 7.80 8.20
N HIS A 166 7.57 8.48 7.06
CA HIS A 166 8.50 9.54 6.74
C HIS A 166 7.87 10.58 5.82
N ALA A 167 8.42 11.79 5.85
CA ALA A 167 8.07 12.90 4.98
C ALA A 167 9.23 13.92 4.98
N PRO A 168 9.33 14.83 3.98
CA PRO A 168 8.64 14.72 2.70
C PRO A 168 9.14 13.50 1.92
N LEU A 169 8.40 13.13 0.87
CA LEU A 169 8.94 12.22 -0.15
C LEU A 169 10.07 12.91 -0.91
N THR A 170 11.11 12.17 -1.28
CA THR A 170 12.17 12.64 -2.19
C THR A 170 11.64 12.84 -3.61
N GLU A 171 12.40 13.52 -4.46
CA GLU A 171 12.02 13.66 -5.87
C GLU A 171 11.85 12.29 -6.55
N THR A 172 12.74 11.33 -6.28
CA THR A 172 12.63 9.95 -6.81
C THR A 172 11.39 9.24 -6.27
N GLU A 173 11.09 9.38 -4.97
CA GLU A 173 9.89 8.80 -4.34
C GLU A 173 8.60 9.39 -4.95
N GLN A 174 8.57 10.69 -5.22
CA GLN A 174 7.43 11.36 -5.86
C GLN A 174 7.24 10.89 -7.31
N ILE A 175 8.30 10.84 -8.12
CA ILE A 175 8.22 10.38 -9.52
C ILE A 175 7.65 8.97 -9.58
N VAL A 176 8.19 8.04 -8.78
CA VAL A 176 7.74 6.64 -8.78
C VAL A 176 6.29 6.50 -8.31
N LEU A 177 5.89 7.23 -7.26
CA LEU A 177 4.52 7.19 -6.74
C LEU A 177 3.51 7.75 -7.75
N GLU A 178 3.79 8.95 -8.27
CA GLU A 178 2.84 9.70 -9.07
C GLU A 178 2.78 9.19 -10.51
N ALA A 179 3.87 8.66 -11.07
CA ALA A 179 3.84 7.99 -12.36
C ALA A 179 2.97 6.73 -12.31
N GLU A 180 3.09 5.88 -11.29
CA GLU A 180 2.22 4.70 -11.14
C GLU A 180 0.75 5.10 -11.05
N ARG A 181 0.43 6.06 -10.17
CA ARG A 181 -0.95 6.54 -9.97
C ARG A 181 -1.55 7.13 -11.23
N ALA A 182 -0.75 7.85 -12.00
CA ALA A 182 -1.19 8.45 -13.25
C ALA A 182 -1.43 7.40 -14.34
N LEU A 183 -0.53 6.43 -14.47
CA LEU A 183 -0.65 5.31 -15.40
C LEU A 183 -1.86 4.40 -15.07
N ASN A 184 -2.19 4.23 -13.79
CA ASN A 184 -3.35 3.46 -13.32
C ASN A 184 -4.61 4.30 -13.03
N GLY A 185 -4.70 5.52 -13.55
CA GLY A 185 -5.84 6.39 -13.25
C GLY A 185 -6.12 7.47 -14.29
N ALA A 186 -6.98 8.41 -13.91
CA ALA A 186 -7.59 9.40 -14.80
C ALA A 186 -6.63 10.35 -15.55
N ARG A 187 -5.33 10.36 -15.22
CA ARG A 187 -4.34 11.19 -15.92
C ARG A 187 -3.83 10.51 -17.20
N TYR A 188 -3.84 9.18 -17.26
CA TYR A 188 -3.39 8.41 -18.43
C TYR A 188 -4.22 7.14 -18.63
N GLY A 189 -4.22 6.23 -17.64
CA GLY A 189 -4.78 4.87 -17.78
C GLY A 189 -6.24 4.81 -18.22
N ASP A 190 -7.10 5.70 -17.72
CA ASP A 190 -8.54 5.70 -18.06
C ASP A 190 -8.81 5.92 -19.56
N ASP A 191 -7.87 6.57 -20.28
CA ASP A 191 -7.98 6.87 -21.72
C ASP A 191 -7.18 5.88 -22.60
N HIS A 192 -6.40 4.97 -21.99
CA HIS A 192 -5.51 4.00 -22.68
C HIS A 192 -5.82 2.57 -22.21
N PRO A 193 -6.93 1.97 -22.64
CA PRO A 193 -7.37 0.66 -22.18
C PRO A 193 -6.40 -0.49 -22.56
N GLU A 194 -5.51 -0.26 -23.51
CA GLU A 194 -4.41 -1.17 -23.85
C GLU A 194 -3.38 -1.31 -22.73
N LEU A 195 -3.30 -0.35 -21.80
CA LEU A 195 -2.43 -0.42 -20.63
C LEU A 195 -3.16 -1.17 -19.49
N GLY A 196 -2.67 -2.37 -19.18
CA GLY A 196 -3.15 -3.18 -18.06
C GLY A 196 -2.77 -2.60 -16.70
N GLN A 197 -3.45 -3.06 -15.65
CA GLN A 197 -3.26 -2.50 -14.30
C GLN A 197 -2.01 -2.98 -13.57
N ASP A 198 -1.35 -4.04 -14.07
CA ASP A 198 -0.06 -4.50 -13.55
C ASP A 198 1.09 -3.65 -14.10
N ILE A 199 1.37 -2.61 -13.33
CA ILE A 199 2.42 -1.64 -13.61
C ILE A 199 3.37 -1.61 -12.41
N LYS A 200 4.65 -1.90 -12.64
CA LYS A 200 5.69 -1.81 -11.62
C LYS A 200 6.73 -0.78 -12.01
N LEU A 201 7.01 0.15 -11.11
CA LEU A 201 8.02 1.17 -11.30
C LEU A 201 9.21 0.94 -10.38
N MET A 202 10.41 1.03 -10.94
CA MET A 202 11.66 1.09 -10.22
C MET A 202 12.35 2.41 -10.54
N GLY A 203 12.50 3.27 -9.55
CA GLY A 203 13.37 4.44 -9.61
C GLY A 203 14.74 4.12 -9.00
N LYS A 204 15.81 4.44 -9.71
CA LYS A 204 17.18 4.40 -9.22
C LYS A 204 17.85 5.73 -9.53
N ARG A 205 18.22 6.48 -8.50
CA ARG A 205 19.01 7.71 -8.64
C ARG A 205 20.47 7.43 -8.30
N GLU A 206 21.37 7.87 -9.17
CA GLU A 206 22.82 7.91 -8.94
C GLU A 206 23.32 9.34 -9.19
N GLY A 207 23.61 10.06 -8.11
CA GLY A 207 23.91 11.50 -8.17
C GLY A 207 22.72 12.31 -8.70
N ASP A 208 22.93 12.95 -9.85
CA ASP A 208 21.95 13.81 -10.54
C ASP A 208 21.26 13.12 -11.73
N VAL A 209 21.38 11.79 -11.84
CA VAL A 209 20.72 10.99 -12.89
C VAL A 209 19.73 10.02 -12.23
N ILE A 210 18.48 10.02 -12.69
CA ILE A 210 17.41 9.13 -12.25
C ILE A 210 17.05 8.19 -13.42
N ASP A 211 17.25 6.90 -13.24
CA ASP A 211 16.73 5.88 -14.15
C ASP A 211 15.40 5.36 -13.61
N VAL A 212 14.34 5.46 -14.41
CA VAL A 212 13.01 4.91 -14.11
C VAL A 212 12.75 3.74 -15.06
N THR A 213 12.64 2.54 -14.51
CA THR A 213 12.22 1.35 -15.24
C THR A 213 10.74 1.08 -14.95
N VAL A 214 9.93 1.02 -16.00
CA VAL A 214 8.51 0.68 -15.95
C VAL A 214 8.32 -0.70 -16.56
N ALA A 215 7.73 -1.63 -15.81
CA ALA A 215 7.16 -2.85 -16.36
C ALA A 215 5.64 -2.67 -16.42
N ALA A 216 5.07 -2.62 -17.62
CA ALA A 216 3.68 -2.32 -17.89
C ALA A 216 3.07 -3.43 -18.76
N ALA A 217 2.14 -4.18 -18.19
CA ALA A 217 1.38 -5.18 -18.92
C ALA A 217 0.53 -4.50 -20.01
N MET A 218 0.58 -5.02 -21.24
CA MET A 218 -0.32 -4.58 -22.31
C MET A 218 -1.44 -5.59 -22.52
N VAL A 219 -2.67 -5.12 -22.65
CA VAL A 219 -3.87 -5.97 -22.81
C VAL A 219 -4.06 -6.35 -24.28
N ASP A 220 -4.08 -7.64 -24.54
CA ASP A 220 -3.96 -8.23 -25.86
C ASP A 220 -5.16 -7.97 -26.80
N SER A 221 -6.34 -7.75 -26.22
CA SER A 221 -7.57 -7.46 -26.95
C SER A 221 -7.60 -6.06 -27.56
N TYR A 222 -6.71 -5.16 -27.10
CA TYR A 222 -6.56 -3.80 -27.60
C TYR A 222 -5.33 -3.59 -28.49
N ILE A 223 -4.53 -4.64 -28.73
CA ILE A 223 -3.30 -4.58 -29.53
C ILE A 223 -3.45 -5.50 -30.76
N ASP A 224 -3.51 -4.92 -31.96
CA ASP A 224 -3.74 -5.69 -33.20
C ASP A 224 -2.46 -6.36 -33.74
N ASP A 225 -1.29 -5.76 -33.49
CA ASP A 225 0.01 -6.30 -33.89
C ASP A 225 1.20 -5.71 -33.08
N ILE A 226 2.41 -6.08 -33.48
CA ILE A 226 3.65 -5.64 -32.81
C ILE A 226 3.93 -4.15 -32.97
N ASP A 227 3.49 -3.52 -34.07
CA ASP A 227 3.72 -2.09 -34.27
C ASP A 227 2.84 -1.28 -33.30
N ASP A 228 1.59 -1.73 -33.07
CA ASP A 228 0.71 -1.15 -32.07
C ASP A 228 1.23 -1.35 -30.62
N TYR A 229 1.78 -2.54 -30.32
CA TYR A 229 2.43 -2.80 -29.03
C TYR A 229 3.58 -1.82 -28.77
N ILE A 230 4.47 -1.65 -29.75
CA ILE A 230 5.62 -0.75 -29.63
C ILE A 230 5.16 0.70 -29.46
N ALA A 231 4.12 1.12 -30.18
CA ALA A 231 3.54 2.45 -30.02
C ALA A 231 3.02 2.68 -28.59
N ALA A 232 2.26 1.73 -28.02
CA ALA A 232 1.77 1.83 -26.65
C ALA A 232 2.91 1.90 -25.60
N VAL A 233 3.99 1.12 -25.80
CA VAL A 233 5.20 1.16 -24.96
C VAL A 233 5.90 2.52 -25.05
N ASP A 234 5.98 3.08 -26.26
CA ASP A 234 6.59 4.40 -26.50
C ASP A 234 5.75 5.53 -25.88
N ASP A 235 4.42 5.46 -25.97
CA ASP A 235 3.50 6.44 -25.37
C ASP A 235 3.62 6.46 -23.83
N VAL A 236 3.72 5.28 -23.19
CA VAL A 236 4.00 5.18 -21.74
C VAL A 236 5.35 5.82 -21.40
N ARG A 237 6.39 5.58 -22.22
CA ARG A 237 7.72 6.16 -22.01
C ARG A 237 7.68 7.68 -22.10
N GLU A 238 7.03 8.24 -23.12
CA GLU A 238 6.91 9.69 -23.31
C GLU A 238 6.15 10.32 -22.15
N PHE A 239 5.02 9.73 -21.75
CA PHE A 239 4.22 10.22 -20.63
C PHE A 239 4.98 10.26 -19.31
N VAL A 240 5.66 9.17 -18.94
CA VAL A 240 6.43 9.11 -17.69
C VAL A 240 7.63 10.07 -17.73
N THR A 241 8.25 10.26 -18.90
CA THR A 241 9.33 11.23 -19.08
C THR A 241 8.84 12.67 -18.87
N GLU A 242 7.69 13.03 -19.43
CA GLU A 242 7.08 14.35 -19.23
C GLU A 242 6.69 14.57 -17.76
N LEU A 243 6.02 13.59 -17.15
CA LEU A 243 5.60 13.65 -15.74
C LEU A 243 6.79 13.81 -14.80
N ALA A 244 7.91 13.10 -15.04
CA ALA A 244 9.08 13.22 -14.20
C ALA A 244 9.66 14.64 -14.16
N GLY A 245 9.58 15.38 -15.28
CA GLY A 245 9.99 16.79 -15.36
C GLY A 245 9.17 17.75 -14.50
N GLU A 246 8.03 17.32 -13.93
CA GLU A 246 7.26 18.11 -12.97
C GLU A 246 7.85 18.09 -11.56
N TYR A 247 8.67 17.08 -11.25
CA TYR A 247 9.19 16.81 -9.90
C TYR A 247 10.69 17.06 -9.77
N THR A 248 11.43 17.11 -10.88
CA THR A 248 12.89 17.25 -10.82
C THR A 248 13.47 18.02 -12.01
N ASP A 249 14.57 18.74 -11.74
CA ASP A 249 15.45 19.32 -12.77
C ASP A 249 16.62 18.38 -13.15
N ARG A 250 16.70 17.18 -12.54
CA ARG A 250 17.73 16.18 -12.80
C ARG A 250 17.55 15.51 -14.16
N GLU A 251 18.61 14.85 -14.63
CA GLU A 251 18.50 14.01 -15.82
C GLU A 251 17.67 12.77 -15.50
N VAL A 252 16.60 12.52 -16.26
CA VAL A 252 15.73 11.35 -16.07
C VAL A 252 15.75 10.49 -17.33
N ASN A 253 16.11 9.22 -17.19
CA ASN A 253 16.02 8.21 -18.24
C ASN A 253 14.84 7.29 -17.94
N VAL A 254 13.93 7.09 -18.89
CA VAL A 254 12.79 6.20 -18.74
C VAL A 254 12.92 5.03 -19.71
N GLU A 255 12.87 3.81 -19.18
CA GLU A 255 12.80 2.58 -19.94
C GLU A 255 11.51 1.83 -19.61
N VAL A 256 10.86 1.25 -20.61
CA VAL A 256 9.59 0.53 -20.47
C VAL A 256 9.77 -0.87 -21.04
N ASN A 257 9.30 -1.89 -20.31
CA ASN A 257 9.35 -3.30 -20.68
C ASN A 257 10.72 -3.77 -21.16
N THR A 258 11.76 -3.53 -20.35
CA THR A 258 13.16 -3.83 -20.67
C THR A 258 13.49 -5.31 -20.90
N ALA A 259 12.55 -6.22 -20.61
CA ALA A 259 12.66 -7.64 -20.90
C ALA A 259 12.18 -8.03 -22.31
N ASP A 260 11.60 -7.08 -23.06
CA ASP A 260 11.10 -7.35 -24.40
C ASP A 260 12.24 -7.70 -25.38
N ASP A 261 11.97 -8.68 -26.24
CA ASP A 261 12.74 -9.02 -27.42
C ASP A 261 11.80 -9.12 -28.62
N TYR A 262 11.76 -8.07 -29.43
CA TYR A 262 10.90 -7.99 -30.61
C TYR A 262 11.33 -8.94 -31.74
N GLU A 263 12.60 -9.37 -31.79
CA GLU A 263 13.06 -10.33 -32.80
C GLU A 263 12.57 -11.75 -32.46
N GLU A 264 12.58 -12.11 -31.17
CA GLU A 264 12.06 -13.39 -30.68
C GLU A 264 10.55 -13.38 -30.42
N GLY A 265 9.91 -12.21 -30.43
CA GLY A 265 8.49 -12.02 -30.13
C GLY A 265 8.15 -12.19 -28.64
N SER A 266 9.15 -12.05 -27.76
CA SER A 266 8.98 -12.08 -26.31
C SER A 266 8.60 -10.67 -25.86
N ILE A 267 7.32 -10.42 -25.63
CA ILE A 267 6.79 -9.12 -25.23
C ILE A 267 5.90 -9.25 -24.00
N TYR A 268 5.77 -8.18 -23.21
CA TYR A 268 4.89 -8.16 -22.04
C TYR A 268 3.41 -7.94 -22.43
N LEU A 269 2.83 -8.94 -23.08
CA LEU A 269 1.43 -8.99 -23.51
C LEU A 269 0.62 -9.90 -22.56
N THR A 270 -0.58 -9.47 -22.19
CA THR A 270 -1.47 -10.16 -21.23
C THR A 270 -2.92 -10.16 -21.72
N THR A 271 -3.71 -11.15 -21.34
CA THR A 271 -5.14 -11.22 -21.65
C THR A 271 -5.98 -10.41 -20.66
N THR A 272 -5.57 -10.33 -19.40
CA THR A 272 -6.35 -9.78 -18.28
C THR A 272 -5.78 -8.48 -17.71
N GLY A 273 -4.61 -8.02 -18.20
CA GLY A 273 -3.93 -6.84 -17.67
C GLY A 273 -3.12 -7.08 -16.40
N THR A 274 -2.92 -8.34 -15.99
CA THR A 274 -2.08 -8.72 -14.84
C THR A 274 -1.18 -9.92 -15.12
N SER A 275 0.07 -9.88 -14.65
CA SER A 275 1.01 -11.02 -14.73
C SER A 275 0.56 -12.24 -13.93
N ALA A 276 -0.41 -12.09 -13.02
CA ALA A 276 -1.00 -13.20 -12.28
C ALA A 276 -1.53 -14.30 -13.21
N GLU A 277 -1.92 -13.97 -14.44
CA GLU A 277 -2.40 -14.94 -15.42
C GLU A 277 -1.29 -15.85 -15.97
N GLN A 278 0.00 -15.49 -15.81
CA GLN A 278 1.11 -16.18 -16.48
C GLN A 278 2.33 -16.41 -15.57
N GLY A 279 2.09 -16.87 -14.35
CA GLY A 279 3.13 -17.49 -13.50
C GLY A 279 3.62 -16.67 -12.31
N ASP A 280 3.16 -15.43 -12.11
CA ASP A 280 3.53 -14.62 -10.95
C ASP A 280 2.53 -14.76 -9.79
N ASP A 281 3.01 -15.32 -8.67
CA ASP A 281 2.26 -15.46 -7.43
C ASP A 281 2.23 -14.14 -6.63
N GLY A 282 1.23 -13.99 -5.75
CA GLY A 282 1.07 -12.81 -4.91
C GLY A 282 0.76 -13.13 -3.45
N SER A 283 1.18 -12.28 -2.52
CA SER A 283 0.77 -12.40 -1.11
C SER A 283 0.77 -11.08 -0.36
N VAL A 284 -0.10 -10.99 0.65
CA VAL A 284 -0.23 -9.79 1.50
C VAL A 284 1.11 -9.42 2.13
N GLY A 285 1.40 -8.13 2.16
CA GLY A 285 2.58 -7.57 2.82
C GLY A 285 3.89 -7.74 2.06
N ARG A 286 3.87 -8.28 0.83
CA ARG A 286 5.05 -8.41 -0.05
C ARG A 286 5.19 -7.27 -1.05
N GLY A 287 4.21 -6.36 -1.07
CA GLY A 287 4.20 -5.16 -1.87
C GLY A 287 4.74 -3.93 -1.13
N ASN A 288 4.12 -2.81 -1.45
CA ASN A 288 4.45 -1.49 -0.94
C ASN A 288 4.25 -1.36 0.58
N ARG A 289 4.84 -0.33 1.19
CA ARG A 289 4.56 0.04 2.60
C ARG A 289 3.35 0.98 2.67
N ALA A 290 2.95 1.36 3.88
CA ALA A 290 1.77 2.20 4.14
C ALA A 290 1.75 3.56 3.41
N ASN A 291 2.91 4.06 2.99
CA ASN A 291 3.04 5.30 2.21
C ASN A 291 2.94 5.08 0.69
N GLY A 292 2.78 3.84 0.22
CA GLY A 292 2.70 3.52 -1.20
C GLY A 292 4.01 3.06 -1.85
N LEU A 293 5.12 2.97 -1.12
CA LEU A 293 6.44 2.74 -1.73
C LEU A 293 7.25 1.66 -1.00
N ILE A 294 8.25 1.12 -1.68
CA ILE A 294 9.35 0.33 -1.08
C ILE A 294 10.62 1.17 -1.20
N THR A 295 11.12 1.64 -0.06
CA THR A 295 12.20 2.63 0.00
C THR A 295 13.37 2.13 0.84
N PRO A 296 14.26 1.28 0.30
CA PRO A 296 15.41 0.73 1.05
C PRO A 296 16.34 1.79 1.69
N ASN A 297 16.33 3.04 1.20
CA ASN A 297 17.06 4.16 1.80
C ASN A 297 16.38 4.75 3.06
N ARG A 298 15.11 4.40 3.31
CA ARG A 298 14.32 4.77 4.49
C ARG A 298 14.12 3.55 5.39
N PRO A 299 14.00 3.71 6.72
CA PRO A 299 13.56 2.61 7.57
C PRO A 299 12.11 2.26 7.26
N MET A 300 11.81 0.95 7.24
CA MET A 300 10.49 0.42 6.95
C MET A 300 10.04 -0.55 8.04
N SER A 301 8.73 -0.64 8.27
CA SER A 301 8.13 -1.73 9.03
C SER A 301 7.88 -2.93 8.11
N MET A 302 8.16 -4.13 8.62
CA MET A 302 7.82 -5.40 7.96
C MET A 302 6.36 -5.81 8.21
N GLU A 303 5.65 -5.09 9.08
CA GLU A 303 4.22 -5.31 9.31
C GLU A 303 3.44 -5.03 8.03
N ALA A 304 2.72 -6.03 7.53
CA ALA A 304 1.65 -5.78 6.56
C ALA A 304 0.57 -4.92 7.22
N THR A 305 -0.02 -3.98 6.49
CA THR A 305 -1.09 -3.09 6.96
C THR A 305 -2.45 -3.58 6.51
N SER A 306 -2.55 -4.06 5.27
CA SER A 306 -3.80 -4.48 4.63
C SER A 306 -4.40 -5.72 5.29
N GLY A 307 -5.72 -5.70 5.52
CA GLY A 307 -6.46 -6.82 6.11
C GLY A 307 -6.42 -6.92 7.63
N LYS A 308 -5.54 -6.18 8.30
CA LYS A 308 -5.52 -6.11 9.77
C LYS A 308 -6.66 -5.25 10.32
N ASN A 309 -7.10 -5.58 11.53
CA ASN A 309 -8.15 -4.84 12.23
C ASN A 309 -7.77 -3.37 12.47
N PRO A 310 -8.59 -2.40 12.06
CA PRO A 310 -8.28 -0.97 12.22
C PRO A 310 -8.49 -0.43 13.64
N VAL A 311 -9.03 -1.22 14.57
CA VAL A 311 -9.35 -0.76 15.94
C VAL A 311 -8.16 -0.86 16.88
N ASN A 312 -7.47 -2.00 16.87
CA ASN A 312 -6.40 -2.24 17.85
C ASN A 312 -5.15 -2.92 17.28
N HIS A 313 -5.10 -3.21 15.98
CA HIS A 313 -3.93 -3.83 15.40
C HIS A 313 -2.82 -2.83 15.16
N ILE A 314 -1.78 -2.88 16.00
CA ILE A 314 -0.69 -1.89 15.98
C ILE A 314 0.05 -1.86 14.65
N GLY A 315 0.39 -3.02 14.08
CA GLY A 315 1.04 -3.09 12.78
C GLY A 315 0.35 -2.27 11.68
N LYS A 316 -0.98 -2.13 11.71
CA LYS A 316 -1.72 -1.25 10.80
C LYS A 316 -1.75 0.19 11.29
N ILE A 317 -2.28 0.39 12.50
CA ILE A 317 -2.58 1.73 13.04
C ILE A 317 -1.31 2.57 13.12
N TYR A 318 -0.21 2.02 13.63
CA TYR A 318 1.01 2.79 13.80
C TYR A 318 1.73 3.08 12.50
N ASN A 319 1.65 2.21 11.48
CA ASN A 319 2.20 2.54 10.17
C ASN A 319 1.41 3.70 9.54
N LEU A 320 0.07 3.61 9.52
CA LEU A 320 -0.79 4.69 9.01
C LEU A 320 -0.61 6.00 9.79
N LEU A 321 -0.60 5.93 11.12
CA LEU A 321 -0.44 7.09 11.98
C LEU A 321 0.95 7.71 11.84
N SER A 322 2.02 6.91 11.78
CA SER A 322 3.38 7.44 11.64
C SER A 322 3.60 8.15 10.31
N THR A 323 3.01 7.65 9.23
CA THR A 323 3.00 8.33 7.92
C THR A 323 2.24 9.64 8.02
N HIS A 324 1.02 9.60 8.57
CA HIS A 324 0.19 10.80 8.73
C HIS A 324 0.85 11.88 9.60
N ILE A 325 1.48 11.49 10.71
CA ILE A 325 2.25 12.40 11.57
C ILE A 325 3.39 13.04 10.77
N ALA A 326 4.16 12.24 10.04
CA ALA A 326 5.31 12.78 9.31
C ALA A 326 4.86 13.82 8.26
N GLU A 327 3.83 13.50 7.48
CA GLU A 327 3.23 14.42 6.50
C GLU A 327 2.70 15.70 7.15
N THR A 328 2.00 15.56 8.29
CA THR A 328 1.41 16.69 9.01
C THR A 328 2.48 17.61 9.59
N VAL A 329 3.53 17.05 10.17
CA VAL A 329 4.66 17.83 10.71
C VAL A 329 5.35 18.61 9.59
N VAL A 330 5.67 17.98 8.46
CA VAL A 330 6.36 18.65 7.35
C VAL A 330 5.46 19.69 6.66
N ALA A 331 4.14 19.52 6.70
CA ALA A 331 3.18 20.49 6.16
C ALA A 331 2.99 21.71 7.07
N GLU A 332 3.13 21.56 8.39
CA GLU A 332 2.88 22.62 9.37
C GLU A 332 4.16 23.31 9.89
N VAL A 333 5.32 22.66 9.79
CA VAL A 333 6.60 23.14 10.35
C VAL A 333 7.65 23.32 9.26
N ASP A 334 8.04 24.56 9.03
CA ASP A 334 9.11 24.93 8.09
C ASP A 334 10.50 24.47 8.58
N GLY A 335 11.46 24.36 7.66
CA GLY A 335 12.86 24.08 8.00
C GLY A 335 13.19 22.61 8.22
N ILE A 336 12.29 21.70 7.81
CA ILE A 336 12.49 20.25 7.85
C ILE A 336 12.82 19.73 6.46
N ARG A 337 13.98 19.09 6.33
CA ARG A 337 14.47 18.48 5.08
C ARG A 337 14.13 16.99 4.97
N ASP A 338 14.15 16.28 6.10
CA ASP A 338 13.84 14.84 6.18
C ASP A 338 13.35 14.53 7.59
N LEU A 339 12.17 13.92 7.71
CA LEU A 339 11.58 13.49 8.96
C LEU A 339 11.20 12.03 8.88
N GLN A 340 11.60 11.28 9.89
CA GLN A 340 11.20 9.90 10.10
C GLN A 340 10.51 9.76 11.46
N VAL A 341 9.37 9.10 11.49
CA VAL A 341 8.60 8.83 12.72
C VAL A 341 8.50 7.32 12.94
N ARG A 342 8.83 6.87 14.15
CA ARG A 342 8.71 5.49 14.61
C ARG A 342 7.82 5.44 15.83
N LEU A 343 6.76 4.64 15.77
CA LEU A 343 5.88 4.39 16.90
C LEU A 343 6.03 2.93 17.31
N LEU A 344 6.35 2.68 18.58
CA LEU A 344 6.48 1.34 19.15
C LEU A 344 5.40 1.12 20.21
N SER A 345 4.58 0.09 20.07
CA SER A 345 3.60 -0.27 21.10
C SER A 345 4.22 -1.20 22.15
N GLN A 346 3.46 -1.41 23.22
CA GLN A 346 3.60 -2.56 24.10
C GLN A 346 2.21 -3.18 24.26
N ILE A 347 2.10 -4.48 24.07
CA ILE A 347 0.82 -5.21 24.18
C ILE A 347 0.12 -4.89 25.51
N GLY A 348 -1.18 -4.61 25.45
CA GLY A 348 -2.00 -4.27 26.61
C GLY A 348 -1.81 -2.83 27.14
N ARG A 349 -1.21 -1.92 26.37
CA ARG A 349 -1.26 -0.46 26.62
C ARG A 349 -2.25 0.23 25.69
N PRO A 350 -2.81 1.40 26.07
CA PRO A 350 -3.62 2.21 25.17
C PRO A 350 -2.87 2.53 23.89
N ILE A 351 -3.55 2.46 22.74
CA ILE A 351 -2.90 2.70 21.44
C ILE A 351 -2.44 4.16 21.27
N ASP A 352 -3.02 5.11 22.00
CA ASP A 352 -2.56 6.51 22.03
C ASP A 352 -1.35 6.74 22.95
N GLU A 353 -0.91 5.73 23.71
CA GLU A 353 0.24 5.81 24.61
C GLU A 353 1.35 4.83 24.17
N PRO A 354 2.05 5.11 23.04
CA PRO A 354 3.12 4.25 22.57
C PRO A 354 4.22 4.13 23.62
N HIS A 355 4.89 2.98 23.66
CA HIS A 355 6.06 2.76 24.50
C HIS A 355 7.17 3.77 24.16
N VAL A 356 7.28 4.16 22.88
CA VAL A 356 7.99 5.35 22.43
C VAL A 356 7.42 5.86 21.10
N ALA A 357 7.29 7.18 20.97
CA ALA A 357 7.17 7.87 19.70
C ALA A 357 8.50 8.57 19.40
N ASP A 358 9.31 8.00 18.52
CA ASP A 358 10.65 8.45 18.18
C ASP A 358 10.65 9.13 16.81
N ALA A 359 10.97 10.42 16.81
CA ALA A 359 11.10 11.24 15.62
C ALA A 359 12.58 11.60 15.38
N LYS A 360 13.05 11.33 14.16
CA LYS A 360 14.39 11.66 13.70
C LYS A 360 14.29 12.69 12.59
N VAL A 361 14.92 13.84 12.80
CA VAL A 361 14.80 14.99 11.89
C VAL A 361 16.16 15.43 11.34
N ILE A 362 16.16 15.82 10.08
CA ILE A 362 17.22 16.58 9.42
C ILE A 362 16.62 17.90 9.04
N THR A 363 17.23 18.97 9.53
CA THR A 363 16.76 20.34 9.30
C THR A 363 17.47 20.97 8.11
N GLU A 364 16.87 22.04 7.59
CA GLU A 364 17.53 22.91 6.62
C GLU A 364 18.72 23.65 7.24
N ASP A 365 19.63 24.14 6.38
CA ASP A 365 20.78 24.92 6.80
C ASP A 365 20.34 26.17 7.57
N GLY A 366 20.81 26.29 8.81
CA GLY A 366 20.52 27.43 9.69
C GLY A 366 19.33 27.21 10.64
N VAL A 367 18.63 26.08 10.54
CA VAL A 367 17.59 25.66 11.49
C VAL A 367 18.15 24.58 12.41
N THR A 368 17.98 24.74 13.72
CA THR A 368 18.36 23.72 14.70
C THR A 368 17.14 22.94 15.18
N VAL A 369 17.34 21.72 15.66
CA VAL A 369 16.23 20.91 16.24
C VAL A 369 15.52 21.67 17.36
N ALA A 370 16.27 22.43 18.17
CA ALA A 370 15.70 23.22 19.27
C ALA A 370 14.76 24.34 18.80
N ASP A 371 14.91 24.82 17.56
CA ASP A 371 14.04 25.86 17.01
C ASP A 371 12.64 25.32 16.67
N ILE A 372 12.54 24.04 16.29
CA ILE A 372 11.28 23.39 15.85
C ILE A 372 10.71 22.38 16.86
N GLU A 373 11.47 22.04 17.92
CA GLU A 373 11.15 20.93 18.82
C GLU A 373 9.76 21.03 19.44
N ALA A 374 9.38 22.21 19.92
CA ALA A 374 8.10 22.41 20.60
C ALA A 374 6.91 22.15 19.65
N GLU A 375 6.98 22.65 18.42
CA GLU A 375 5.91 22.52 17.42
C GLU A 375 5.79 21.07 16.94
N VAL A 376 6.92 20.42 16.64
CA VAL A 376 6.94 19.00 16.23
C VAL A 376 6.36 18.10 17.33
N VAL A 377 6.77 18.30 18.59
CA VAL A 377 6.26 17.51 19.72
C VAL A 377 4.77 17.76 19.95
N GLU A 378 4.29 18.99 19.80
CA GLU A 378 2.87 19.32 19.92
C GLU A 378 2.03 18.61 18.85
N ILE A 379 2.49 18.57 17.59
CA ILE A 379 1.80 17.87 16.50
C ILE A 379 1.78 16.35 16.77
N ILE A 380 2.92 15.76 17.15
CA ILE A 380 2.97 14.32 17.47
C ILE A 380 2.00 13.97 18.60
N ASP A 381 1.95 14.76 19.67
CA ASP A 381 1.02 14.54 20.80
C ASP A 381 -0.44 14.68 20.38
N ARG A 382 -0.74 15.69 19.55
CA ARG A 382 -2.08 15.95 18.98
C ARG A 382 -2.58 14.77 18.15
N GLU A 383 -1.74 14.27 17.24
CA GLU A 383 -2.13 13.14 16.37
C GLU A 383 -2.24 11.83 17.15
N LEU A 384 -1.37 11.58 18.15
CA LEU A 384 -1.52 10.44 19.05
C LEU A 384 -2.82 10.51 19.85
N ALA A 385 -3.20 11.68 20.35
CA ALA A 385 -4.47 11.88 21.05
C ALA A 385 -5.69 11.59 20.16
N ASN A 386 -5.56 11.75 18.85
CA ASN A 386 -6.60 11.52 17.86
C ASN A 386 -6.44 10.19 17.11
N VAL A 387 -5.68 9.22 17.63
CA VAL A 387 -5.39 7.95 16.94
C VAL A 387 -6.63 7.18 16.46
N THR A 388 -7.79 7.33 17.11
CA THR A 388 -9.05 6.68 16.69
C THR A 388 -9.61 7.25 15.38
N ASP A 389 -9.14 8.43 14.94
CA ASP A 389 -9.45 8.97 13.62
C ASP A 389 -8.88 8.08 12.50
N ILE A 390 -7.71 7.46 12.71
CA ILE A 390 -7.14 6.47 11.78
C ILE A 390 -8.10 5.29 11.60
N THR A 391 -8.72 4.82 12.67
CA THR A 391 -9.72 3.73 12.60
C THR A 391 -10.89 4.13 11.72
N ARG A 392 -11.49 5.30 11.96
CA ARG A 392 -12.64 5.82 11.20
C ARG A 392 -12.28 5.96 9.72
N ARG A 393 -11.22 6.70 9.41
CA ARG A 393 -10.76 6.98 8.04
C ARG A 393 -10.43 5.70 7.27
N THR A 394 -9.84 4.70 7.94
CA THR A 394 -9.58 3.40 7.30
C THR A 394 -10.87 2.65 6.96
N ILE A 395 -11.86 2.62 7.86
CA ILE A 395 -13.15 1.96 7.60
C ILE A 395 -13.89 2.64 6.44
N GLU A 396 -13.85 3.96 6.40
CA GLU A 396 -14.46 4.79 5.34
C GLU A 396 -13.70 4.70 4.01
N GLY A 397 -12.44 4.27 4.03
CA GLY A 397 -11.59 4.14 2.84
C GLY A 397 -10.86 5.41 2.43
N GLU A 398 -10.68 6.35 3.36
CA GLU A 398 -9.99 7.61 3.15
C GLU A 398 -8.47 7.49 3.26
N LEU A 399 -7.96 6.34 3.73
CA LEU A 399 -6.53 6.06 3.88
C LEU A 399 -6.12 4.90 2.98
N SER A 400 -5.05 5.08 2.20
CA SER A 400 -4.37 3.95 1.57
C SER A 400 -3.65 3.12 2.63
N THR A 401 -3.48 1.83 2.35
CA THR A 401 -2.69 0.92 3.21
C THR A 401 -1.42 0.42 2.54
N PHE A 402 -1.25 0.64 1.23
CA PHE A 402 -0.12 0.21 0.41
C PHE A 402 0.02 1.13 -0.82
#